data_AF-A0A4W3I3D0-F1
#
_entry.id   AF-A0A4W3I3D0-F1
#
_cell.length_a   1.000
_cell.length_b   1.000
_cell.length_c   1.000
_cell.angle_alpha   90.00
_cell.angle_beta   90.00
_cell.angle_gamma   90.00
#
_symmetry.space_group_name_H-M   'P 1'
#
loop_
_entity.id
_entity.type
_entity.pdbx_description
1 polymer ?
#
loop_
_entity_poly.entity_id
_entity_poly.type
_entity_poly.pdbx_seq_one_letter_code
_entity_poly.pdbx_strand_id
1 'polypeptide(L)'
;MLDVFQGYMSKVLRNYTEHACDGEYISLRCPHRTTISIQSSFYGRKAPSHQMCPSRYPQTFTELEVEDLSCSAITSLQKMLDECQDRRSCQLLVNSRIFGTDPCP
;
A
#
# COMPACT_ATOMS: atom_id res chain seq x y z
N MET A 1 -10.58 16.04 -32.59
CA MET A 1 -11.15 16.56 -31.31
C MET A 1 -11.44 15.44 -30.31
N LEU A 2 -11.50 14.16 -30.73
CA LEU A 2 -11.64 13.00 -29.83
C LEU A 2 -10.29 12.53 -29.26
N ASP A 3 -9.18 12.79 -29.95
CA ASP A 3 -7.82 12.36 -29.57
C ASP A 3 -7.27 13.06 -28.31
N VAL A 4 -7.74 14.28 -28.04
CA VAL A 4 -7.35 15.02 -26.82
C VAL A 4 -7.96 14.39 -25.58
N PHE A 5 -9.22 13.94 -25.66
CA PHE A 5 -9.90 13.29 -24.53
C PHE A 5 -9.28 11.92 -24.21
N GLN A 6 -8.92 11.13 -25.24
CA GLN A 6 -8.29 9.83 -25.06
C GLN A 6 -6.84 9.94 -24.56
N GLY A 7 -6.10 10.95 -25.02
CA GLY A 7 -4.76 11.30 -24.50
C GLY A 7 -4.78 11.87 -23.08
N TYR A 8 -5.85 12.57 -22.69
CA TYR A 8 -6.04 13.08 -21.34
C TYR A 8 -6.42 11.96 -20.37
N MET A 9 -7.38 11.09 -20.73
CA MET A 9 -7.77 9.95 -19.90
C MET A 9 -6.62 8.94 -19.70
N SER A 10 -5.79 8.69 -20.72
CA SER A 10 -4.59 7.83 -20.61
C SER A 10 -3.44 8.43 -19.77
N LYS A 11 -3.46 9.76 -19.53
CA LYS A 11 -2.56 10.43 -18.57
C LYS A 11 -3.15 10.56 -17.16
N VAL A 12 -4.47 10.50 -17.03
CA VAL A 12 -5.21 10.75 -15.78
C VAL A 12 -5.55 9.46 -15.03
N LEU A 13 -5.83 8.36 -15.73
CA LEU A 13 -6.12 7.05 -15.13
C LEU A 13 -4.93 6.12 -15.33
N ARG A 14 -3.87 6.34 -14.54
CA ARG A 14 -2.77 5.37 -14.40
C ARG A 14 -2.91 4.65 -13.08
N ASN A 15 -2.74 3.33 -13.10
CA ASN A 15 -2.63 2.56 -11.87
C ASN A 15 -1.32 2.92 -11.19
N TYR A 16 -1.42 3.37 -9.95
CA TYR A 16 -0.29 3.69 -9.11
C TYR A 16 -0.27 2.69 -7.96
N THR A 17 0.88 2.06 -7.75
CA THR A 17 1.11 1.14 -6.64
C THR A 17 2.18 1.74 -5.76
N GLU A 18 1.86 1.91 -4.49
CA GLU A 18 2.77 2.41 -3.47
C GLU A 18 2.93 1.36 -2.37
N HIS A 19 4.12 1.29 -1.77
CA HIS A 19 4.45 0.36 -0.70
C HIS A 19 5.15 1.13 0.42
N ALA A 20 4.91 0.71 1.66
CA ALA A 20 5.58 1.25 2.83
C ALA A 20 5.71 0.12 3.86
N CYS A 21 6.75 0.21 4.70
CA CYS A 21 7.01 -0.77 5.73
C CYS A 21 6.25 -0.44 7.02
N ASP A 22 6.16 -1.41 7.93
CA ASP A 22 5.60 -1.17 9.26
C ASP A 22 6.33 -0.05 9.99
N GLY A 23 5.56 0.91 10.51
CA GLY A 23 6.06 2.13 11.14
C GLY A 23 6.31 3.29 10.17
N GLU A 24 6.20 3.09 8.86
CA GLU A 24 6.32 4.14 7.86
C GLU A 24 4.96 4.70 7.43
N TYR A 25 4.98 5.84 6.73
CA TYR A 25 3.75 6.44 6.18
C TYR A 25 3.63 6.14 4.69
N ILE A 26 2.45 5.69 4.28
CA ILE A 26 2.06 5.69 2.87
C ILE A 26 1.47 7.05 2.52
N SER A 27 1.90 7.64 1.40
CA SER A 27 1.45 8.96 0.95
C SER A 27 0.98 8.90 -0.51
N LEU A 28 -0.33 9.06 -0.72
CA LEU A 28 -0.95 9.06 -2.04
C LEU A 28 -1.36 10.48 -2.41
N ARG A 29 -1.02 10.92 -3.62
CA ARG A 29 -1.39 12.24 -4.10
C ARG A 29 -1.75 12.24 -5.57
N CYS A 30 -2.94 12.75 -5.86
CA CYS A 30 -3.43 12.94 -7.21
C CYS A 30 -3.16 14.37 -7.72
N PRO A 31 -3.02 14.53 -9.06
CA PRO A 31 -2.98 15.83 -9.71
C PRO A 31 -4.16 16.76 -9.35
N HIS A 32 -4.11 18.00 -9.85
CA HIS A 32 -5.25 18.92 -9.66
C HIS A 32 -6.52 18.36 -10.31
N ARG A 33 -7.64 18.48 -9.57
CA ARG A 33 -8.99 18.08 -10.02
C ARG A 33 -9.17 16.58 -10.28
N THR A 34 -8.32 15.74 -9.70
CA THR A 34 -8.48 14.29 -9.68
C THR A 34 -8.44 13.77 -8.24
N THR A 35 -8.98 12.58 -8.02
CA THR A 35 -9.09 11.95 -6.71
C THR A 35 -8.53 10.54 -6.74
N ILE A 36 -8.20 10.03 -5.55
CA ILE A 36 -7.74 8.67 -5.34
C ILE A 36 -8.94 7.72 -5.50
N SER A 37 -8.72 6.66 -6.27
CA SER A 37 -9.63 5.52 -6.39
C SER A 37 -8.87 4.26 -6.01
N ILE A 38 -9.21 3.69 -4.84
CA ILE A 38 -8.52 2.51 -4.33
C ILE A 38 -9.01 1.27 -5.09
N GLN A 39 -8.10 0.65 -5.84
CA GLN A 39 -8.39 -0.57 -6.62
C GLN A 39 -8.13 -1.84 -5.80
N SER A 40 -7.06 -1.83 -5.02
CA SER A 40 -6.66 -2.93 -4.15
C SER A 40 -5.81 -2.40 -3.00
N SER A 41 -5.76 -3.17 -1.91
CA SER A 41 -4.91 -2.90 -0.77
C SER A 41 -4.48 -4.22 -0.15
N PHE A 42 -3.25 -4.25 0.36
CA PHE A 42 -2.68 -5.41 1.01
C PHE A 42 -1.82 -4.94 2.18
N TYR A 43 -2.06 -5.52 3.34
CA TYR A 43 -1.25 -5.36 4.53
C TYR A 43 -0.91 -6.75 5.06
N GLY A 44 0.38 -7.06 5.18
CA GLY A 44 0.90 -8.39 5.47
C GLY A 44 2.22 -8.63 4.75
N ARG A 45 2.60 -9.90 4.57
CA ARG A 45 3.88 -10.28 3.94
C ARG A 45 3.63 -11.14 2.70
N LYS A 46 4.15 -10.72 1.54
CA LYS A 46 4.06 -11.44 0.25
C LYS A 46 5.42 -11.83 -0.33
N ALA A 47 6.46 -11.20 0.17
CA ALA A 47 7.85 -11.47 -0.15
C ALA A 47 8.64 -11.40 1.15
N PRO A 48 9.82 -12.04 1.22
CA PRO A 48 10.65 -11.98 2.39
C PRO A 48 10.93 -10.53 2.81
N SER A 49 10.91 -10.23 4.10
CA SER A 49 11.01 -8.87 4.62
C SER A 49 12.30 -8.19 4.13
N HIS A 50 13.41 -8.92 4.01
CA HIS A 50 14.66 -8.37 3.47
C HIS A 50 14.57 -7.83 2.03
N GLN A 51 13.62 -8.29 1.21
CA GLN A 51 13.44 -7.85 -0.18
C GLN A 51 12.59 -6.59 -0.29
N MET A 52 11.58 -6.45 0.57
CA MET A 52 10.61 -5.35 0.51
C MET A 52 10.88 -4.29 1.59
N CYS A 53 11.21 -4.73 2.80
CA CYS A 53 11.38 -3.96 4.03
C CYS A 53 12.66 -4.38 4.78
N PRO A 54 13.85 -4.09 4.23
CA PRO A 54 15.11 -4.51 4.83
C PRO A 54 15.27 -3.94 6.24
N SER A 55 15.37 -4.84 7.22
CA SER A 55 15.63 -4.44 8.60
C SER A 55 17.02 -3.81 8.72
N ARG A 56 17.13 -2.76 9.55
CA ARG A 56 18.42 -2.13 9.86
C ARG A 56 19.30 -3.00 10.75
N TYR A 57 18.74 -4.04 11.36
CA TYR A 57 19.47 -5.02 12.17
C TYR A 57 19.73 -6.30 11.38
N PRO A 58 20.95 -6.86 11.47
CA PRO A 58 21.27 -8.14 10.83
C PRO A 58 20.35 -9.22 11.40
N GLN A 59 19.43 -9.69 10.55
CA GLN A 59 18.56 -10.82 10.88
C GLN A 59 19.43 -12.07 10.91
N THR A 60 19.21 -12.92 11.92
CA THR A 60 19.87 -14.23 11.97
C THR A 60 19.33 -15.12 10.84
N PHE A 61 20.17 -16.00 10.28
CA PHE A 61 19.78 -16.89 9.18
C PHE A 61 18.50 -17.70 9.47
N THR A 62 18.22 -17.98 10.75
CA THR A 62 17.01 -18.65 11.24
C THR A 62 15.71 -17.83 11.10
N GLU A 63 15.78 -16.49 11.09
CA GLU A 63 14.60 -15.60 10.92
C GLU A 63 14.21 -15.46 9.44
N LEU A 64 15.16 -15.70 8.52
CA LEU A 64 14.97 -15.55 7.07
C LEU A 64 14.33 -16.77 6.39
N GLU A 65 14.39 -17.95 7.01
CA GLU A 65 14.01 -19.22 6.37
C GLU A 65 12.55 -19.64 6.61
N VAL A 66 11.80 -19.00 7.51
CA VAL A 66 10.40 -19.36 7.83
C VAL A 66 9.53 -18.12 8.05
N GLU A 67 9.55 -17.18 7.11
CA GLU A 67 8.54 -16.12 7.12
C GLU A 67 7.24 -16.62 6.50
N ASP A 68 6.11 -16.47 7.19
CA ASP A 68 4.81 -16.68 6.57
C ASP A 68 4.58 -15.63 5.48
N LEU A 69 4.42 -16.08 4.23
CA LEU A 69 4.18 -15.26 3.04
C LEU A 69 2.70 -15.27 2.61
N SER A 70 1.83 -15.96 3.34
CA SER A 70 0.39 -16.03 3.07
C SER A 70 -0.45 -15.21 4.06
N CYS A 71 0.20 -14.49 4.97
CA CYS A 71 -0.45 -13.67 5.98
C CYS A 71 -0.91 -12.32 5.40
N SER A 72 -2.17 -11.98 5.64
CA SER A 72 -2.75 -10.70 5.20
C SER A 72 -3.94 -10.25 6.05
N ALA A 73 -4.07 -8.94 6.24
CA ALA A 73 -5.20 -8.35 6.92
C ALA A 73 -6.36 -8.11 5.93
N ILE A 74 -7.50 -8.76 6.20
CA ILE A 74 -8.73 -8.66 5.38
C ILE A 74 -9.29 -7.22 5.39
N THR A 75 -9.07 -6.51 6.49
CA THR A 75 -9.45 -5.12 6.75
C THR A 75 -8.65 -4.09 5.95
N SER A 76 -7.54 -4.49 5.30
CA SER A 76 -6.65 -3.58 4.56
C SER A 76 -7.38 -2.73 3.52
N LEU A 77 -8.22 -3.37 2.71
CA LEU A 77 -8.98 -2.69 1.66
C LEU A 77 -10.01 -1.73 2.23
N GLN A 78 -10.81 -2.18 3.19
CA GLN A 78 -11.82 -1.34 3.82
C GLN A 78 -11.18 -0.10 4.46
N LYS A 79 -10.06 -0.26 5.15
CA LYS A 79 -9.36 0.84 5.80
C LYS A 79 -8.81 1.87 4.81
N MET A 80 -8.23 1.42 3.70
CA MET A 80 -7.78 2.35 2.65
C MET A 80 -8.94 3.06 1.94
N LEU A 81 -10.06 2.38 1.75
CA LEU A 81 -11.27 2.99 1.22
C LEU A 81 -11.78 4.08 2.17
N ASP A 82 -11.93 3.78 3.46
CA ASP A 82 -12.46 4.73 4.44
C ASP A 82 -11.58 5.99 4.59
N GLU A 83 -10.25 5.82 4.53
CA GLU A 83 -9.31 6.90 4.78
C GLU A 83 -8.95 7.70 3.53
N CYS A 84 -8.77 7.05 2.37
CA CYS A 84 -8.18 7.66 1.19
C CYS A 84 -9.13 7.81 -0.01
N GLN A 85 -10.23 7.06 -0.09
CA GLN A 85 -11.13 7.13 -1.24
C GLN A 85 -11.67 8.54 -1.43
N ASP A 86 -11.74 8.99 -2.69
CA ASP A 86 -12.24 10.29 -3.11
C ASP A 86 -11.47 11.50 -2.55
N ARG A 87 -10.36 11.28 -1.82
CA ARG A 87 -9.44 12.34 -1.42
C ARG A 87 -8.45 12.63 -2.54
N ARG A 88 -7.96 13.86 -2.61
CA ARG A 88 -6.87 14.23 -3.51
C ARG A 88 -5.49 13.88 -2.94
N SER A 89 -5.35 13.93 -1.62
CA SER A 89 -4.13 13.62 -0.89
C SER A 89 -4.51 12.81 0.34
N CYS A 90 -3.81 11.70 0.57
CA CYS A 90 -3.99 10.83 1.72
C CYS A 90 -2.62 10.48 2.30
N GLN A 91 -2.50 10.49 3.62
CA GLN A 91 -1.32 10.00 4.32
C GLN A 91 -1.79 9.11 5.47
N LEU A 92 -1.30 7.89 5.53
CA LEU A 92 -1.69 6.90 6.53
C LEU A 92 -0.44 6.26 7.13
N LEU A 93 -0.40 6.12 8.45
CA LEU A 93 0.64 5.35 9.12
C LEU A 93 0.37 3.86 8.87
N VAL A 94 1.37 3.14 8.36
CA VAL A 94 1.31 1.69 8.21
C VAL A 94 1.67 1.07 9.53
N ASN A 95 0.67 0.53 10.23
CA ASN A 95 0.89 -0.26 11.42
C ASN A 95 -0.24 -1.27 11.63
N SER A 96 0.06 -2.31 12.39
CA SER A 96 -0.92 -3.37 12.69
C SER A 96 -2.16 -2.78 13.36
N ARG A 97 -2.03 -1.88 14.34
CA ARG A 97 -3.16 -1.27 15.07
C ARG A 97 -4.22 -0.58 14.19
N ILE A 98 -3.81 0.02 13.08
CA ILE A 98 -4.70 0.72 12.14
C ILE A 98 -5.43 -0.30 11.25
N PHE A 99 -4.75 -1.39 10.92
CA PHE A 99 -5.27 -2.45 10.07
C PHE A 99 -5.82 -3.65 10.84
N GLY A 100 -5.77 -3.69 12.18
CA GLY A 100 -6.32 -4.75 13.03
C GLY A 100 -5.27 -5.54 13.82
N THR A 101 -5.52 -6.84 14.06
CA THR A 101 -4.50 -7.73 14.63
C THR A 101 -3.41 -7.97 13.60
N ASP A 102 -2.15 -8.00 14.04
CA ASP A 102 -1.03 -8.32 13.16
C ASP A 102 -1.26 -9.69 12.48
N PRO A 103 -1.36 -9.73 11.13
CA PRO A 103 -1.58 -10.99 10.44
C PRO A 103 -0.33 -11.89 10.45
N CYS A 104 0.86 -11.34 10.72
CA CYS A 104 2.15 -12.02 10.60
C CYS A 104 3.01 -11.84 11.89
N PRO A 105 2.59 -12.34 13.06
CA PRO A 105 3.31 -12.18 14.33
C PRO A 105 4.67 -12.89 14.38
#